data_AF-A0A158C3R9-F1
#
_entry.id   AF-A0A158C3R9-F1
#
_cell.length_a   1.000
_cell.length_b   1.000
_cell.length_c   1.000
_cell.angle_alpha   90.00
_cell.angle_beta   90.00
_cell.angle_gamma   90.00
#
_symmetry.space_group_name_H-M   'P 1'
#
loop_
_entity.id
_entity.type
_entity.pdbx_description
1 polymer ?
#
loop_
_entity_poly.entity_id
_entity_poly.type
_entity_poly.pdbx_seq_one_letter_code
_entity_poly.pdbx_strand_id
1 'polypeptide(L)'
;MVSGNTNEAPPHEALKRGLKSRHIQLIALGGAIGTGLFLGVAQTVKLAGPSVLLGYSIAGLMAFFIMRQLGEMIVEEPVAGSFSHFADKYWGHAAGFISGWNYWAIYILVSMAELSAVGIYMHYWWPHLPMWISALACFVIVNAINLTSVKSYGETEFWFAIVKVAAIVAMILFGGWLLVSGKAGPEASVANLWRLGGFFPNGVHGLVMSMAVIMFSFGGLELVGITAAEAEDPSRSIPRATNQVIYRILIFYVGALAVLLSLYPWDKVATGGSPFVLIFCEMNSTLVANVLNVIVLTAALSVYNSGVYANSRMLYGLAQQGNAPRALLNVSGRGIPLAALAVSALATATCVVINYVIPGRAFGLLMGLAVSALVINWAMISIIHLMFRRQKRANAEATAFPSFAYPFTNYIVLAFLAGIVWVMYEIPDLRLSVFLIPVWLAVLGIGYYLKRRGR
;
A
#
# COMPACT_ATOMS: atom_id res chain seq x y z
N MET A 1 34.07 6.94 46.99
CA MET A 1 33.58 5.90 46.07
C MET A 1 32.15 5.56 46.46
N VAL A 2 31.16 6.13 45.77
CA VAL A 2 29.74 5.84 46.01
C VAL A 2 29.25 5.09 44.76
N SER A 3 29.04 3.78 44.88
CA SER A 3 28.49 2.97 43.79
C SER A 3 26.98 3.17 43.73
N GLY A 4 26.53 3.94 42.73
CA GLY A 4 25.13 4.08 42.38
C GLY A 4 24.63 2.78 41.73
N ASN A 5 23.68 2.14 42.41
CA ASN A 5 23.00 0.95 41.94
C ASN A 5 21.97 1.38 40.88
N THR A 6 22.32 1.30 39.59
CA THR A 6 21.36 1.47 38.49
C THR A 6 20.56 0.19 38.34
N ASN A 7 19.33 0.20 38.84
CA ASN A 7 18.30 -0.78 38.48
C ASN A 7 18.03 -0.69 36.97
N GLU A 8 18.77 -1.46 36.18
CA GLU A 8 18.39 -1.76 34.80
C GLU A 8 17.15 -2.65 34.85
N ALA A 9 16.06 -2.17 34.23
CA ALA A 9 14.90 -3.00 33.95
C ALA A 9 15.35 -4.23 33.12
N PRO A 10 14.78 -5.43 33.36
CA PRO A 10 15.20 -6.63 32.65
C PRO A 10 15.04 -6.42 31.13
N PRO A 11 15.92 -7.02 30.30
CA PRO A 11 15.86 -6.85 28.85
C PRO A 11 14.54 -7.44 28.36
N HIS A 12 13.59 -6.59 28.00
CA HIS A 12 12.43 -7.00 27.21
C HIS A 12 12.96 -7.73 25.98
N GLU A 13 12.51 -8.97 25.74
CA GLU A 13 12.85 -9.77 24.55
C GLU A 13 12.58 -8.95 23.28
N ALA A 14 13.60 -8.25 22.80
CA ALA A 14 13.48 -7.36 21.66
C ALA A 14 13.26 -8.18 20.38
N LEU A 15 12.50 -7.62 19.44
CA LEU A 15 12.34 -8.21 18.11
C LEU A 15 13.72 -8.54 17.51
N LYS A 16 13.91 -9.78 17.08
CA LYS A 16 15.17 -10.19 16.43
C LYS A 16 15.28 -9.48 15.08
N ARG A 17 16.34 -8.70 14.89
CA ARG A 17 16.70 -8.10 13.59
C ARG A 17 17.09 -9.23 12.63
N GLY A 18 16.26 -9.50 11.62
CA GLY A 18 16.41 -10.65 10.71
C GLY A 18 16.43 -10.29 9.22
N LEU A 19 16.17 -9.03 8.86
CA LEU A 19 16.15 -8.57 7.47
C LEU A 19 17.53 -8.04 7.07
N LYS A 20 17.98 -8.45 5.87
CA LYS A 20 19.21 -7.93 5.25
C LYS A 20 18.89 -6.66 4.46
N SER A 21 19.87 -5.80 4.20
CA SER A 21 19.70 -4.59 3.36
C SER A 21 19.03 -4.87 2.00
N ARG A 22 19.36 -6.02 1.37
CA ARG A 22 18.69 -6.49 0.13
C ARG A 22 17.18 -6.74 0.31
N HIS A 23 16.76 -7.26 1.47
CA HIS A 23 15.36 -7.52 1.77
C HIS A 23 14.63 -6.20 1.94
N ILE A 24 15.22 -5.23 2.65
CA ILE A 24 14.62 -3.91 2.88
C ILE A 24 14.35 -3.17 1.56
N GLN A 25 15.34 -3.15 0.66
CA GLN A 25 15.20 -2.48 -0.64
C GLN A 25 14.10 -3.10 -1.50
N LEU A 26 13.97 -4.44 -1.45
CA LEU A 26 12.96 -5.18 -2.22
C LEU A 26 11.59 -5.18 -1.57
N ILE A 27 11.48 -5.15 -0.25
CA ILE A 27 10.20 -4.94 0.46
C ILE A 27 9.64 -3.56 0.11
N ALA A 28 10.49 -2.53 0.12
CA ALA A 28 10.13 -1.18 -0.31
C ALA A 28 9.69 -1.11 -1.78
N LEU A 29 10.15 -2.05 -2.61
CA LEU A 29 9.85 -2.09 -4.04
C LEU A 29 8.62 -2.95 -4.33
N GLY A 30 8.49 -4.08 -3.64
CA GLY A 30 7.40 -5.03 -3.73
C GLY A 30 6.11 -4.53 -3.06
N GLY A 31 6.21 -3.81 -1.94
CA GLY A 31 5.05 -3.27 -1.23
C GLY A 31 4.30 -2.18 -2.01
N ALA A 32 4.96 -1.55 -2.98
CA ALA A 32 4.39 -0.52 -3.85
C ALA A 32 3.82 -1.07 -5.18
N ILE A 33 3.91 -2.38 -5.43
CA ILE A 33 3.44 -3.04 -6.65
C ILE A 33 2.51 -4.18 -6.25
N GLY A 34 1.20 -3.93 -6.38
CA GLY A 34 0.15 -4.81 -5.89
C GLY A 34 -1.08 -4.86 -6.79
N THR A 35 -2.20 -5.31 -6.24
CA THR A 35 -3.47 -5.43 -6.97
C THR A 35 -4.03 -4.10 -7.46
N GLY A 36 -3.65 -2.97 -6.86
CA GLY A 36 -4.05 -1.65 -7.38
C GLY A 36 -3.56 -1.41 -8.81
N LEU A 37 -2.33 -1.81 -9.14
CA LEU A 37 -1.84 -1.77 -10.51
C LEU A 37 -2.50 -2.85 -11.37
N PHE A 38 -2.55 -4.10 -10.91
CA PHE A 38 -2.94 -5.20 -11.82
C PHE A 38 -4.44 -5.36 -12.00
N LEU A 39 -5.25 -5.11 -10.98
CA LEU A 39 -6.71 -5.28 -11.01
C LEU A 39 -7.43 -3.93 -11.04
N GLY A 40 -6.97 -2.95 -10.24
CA GLY A 40 -7.57 -1.62 -10.18
C GLY A 40 -7.53 -0.86 -11.51
N VAL A 41 -6.54 -1.16 -12.37
CA VAL A 41 -6.37 -0.53 -13.68
C VAL A 41 -7.57 -0.72 -14.61
N ALA A 42 -8.31 -1.84 -14.51
CA ALA A 42 -9.47 -2.07 -15.38
C ALA A 42 -10.51 -0.94 -15.22
N GLN A 43 -10.77 -0.57 -13.97
CA GLN A 43 -11.73 0.47 -13.63
C GLN A 43 -11.20 1.86 -13.96
N THR A 44 -9.92 2.12 -13.72
CA THR A 44 -9.33 3.44 -13.99
C THR A 44 -9.22 3.73 -15.50
N VAL A 45 -8.87 2.72 -16.30
CA VAL A 45 -8.86 2.81 -17.77
C VAL A 45 -10.27 3.04 -18.30
N LYS A 46 -11.28 2.33 -17.78
CA LYS A 46 -12.68 2.57 -18.18
C LYS A 46 -13.15 3.99 -17.88
N LEU A 47 -12.75 4.55 -16.73
CA LEU A 47 -13.16 5.89 -16.30
C LEU A 47 -12.38 7.01 -17.03
N ALA A 48 -11.07 6.87 -17.17
CA ALA A 48 -10.19 7.94 -17.66
C ALA A 48 -9.74 7.77 -19.13
N GLY A 49 -9.85 6.56 -19.68
CA GLY A 49 -9.21 6.20 -20.94
C GLY A 49 -7.68 6.41 -20.87
N PRO A 50 -7.04 6.87 -21.97
CA PRO A 50 -5.60 7.14 -22.00
C PRO A 50 -5.11 8.17 -20.97
N SER A 51 -5.97 9.11 -20.55
CA SER A 51 -5.63 10.10 -19.51
C SER A 51 -5.28 9.47 -18.15
N VAL A 52 -5.56 8.18 -17.94
CA VAL A 52 -5.11 7.41 -16.78
C VAL A 52 -3.59 7.50 -16.57
N LEU A 53 -2.79 7.66 -17.63
CA LEU A 53 -1.35 7.86 -17.55
C LEU A 53 -0.99 9.14 -16.79
N LEU A 54 -1.70 10.23 -17.08
CA LEU A 54 -1.57 11.48 -16.35
C LEU A 54 -2.03 11.31 -14.92
N GLY A 55 -3.10 10.53 -14.72
CA GLY A 55 -3.64 10.24 -13.40
C GLY A 55 -2.65 9.56 -12.46
N TYR A 56 -2.03 8.47 -12.91
CA TYR A 56 -0.96 7.80 -12.16
C TYR A 56 0.26 8.71 -11.96
N SER A 57 0.57 9.58 -12.92
CA SER A 57 1.67 10.56 -12.76
C SER A 57 1.38 11.59 -11.67
N ILE A 58 0.16 12.14 -11.62
CA ILE A 58 -0.26 13.12 -10.60
C ILE A 58 -0.32 12.46 -9.23
N ALA A 59 -1.03 11.34 -9.10
CA ALA A 59 -1.13 10.61 -7.83
C ALA A 59 0.26 10.16 -7.33
N GLY A 60 1.12 9.74 -8.24
CA GLY A 60 2.49 9.37 -7.92
C GLY A 60 3.37 10.53 -7.48
N LEU A 61 3.18 11.73 -8.05
CA LEU A 61 3.85 12.94 -7.58
C LEU A 61 3.39 13.31 -6.16
N MET A 62 2.10 13.19 -5.87
CA MET A 62 1.57 13.43 -4.51
C MET A 62 2.11 12.42 -3.52
N ALA A 63 2.15 11.14 -3.89
CA ALA A 63 2.76 10.08 -3.09
C ALA A 63 4.26 10.34 -2.84
N PHE A 64 4.98 10.84 -3.83
CA PHE A 64 6.38 11.26 -3.67
C PHE A 64 6.52 12.40 -2.65
N PHE A 65 5.66 13.42 -2.68
CA PHE A 65 5.69 14.49 -1.68
C PHE A 65 5.44 13.96 -0.27
N ILE A 66 4.49 13.04 -0.08
CA ILE A 66 4.22 12.41 1.20
C ILE A 66 5.43 11.59 1.68
N MET A 67 6.02 10.79 0.79
CA MET A 67 7.24 10.04 1.10
C MET A 67 8.41 10.96 1.45
N ARG A 68 8.50 12.13 0.82
CA ARG A 68 9.54 13.12 1.12
C ARG A 68 9.35 13.75 2.50
N GLN A 69 8.11 14.10 2.85
CA GLN A 69 7.75 14.62 4.18
C GLN A 69 8.03 13.58 5.28
N LEU A 70 7.65 12.32 5.05
CA LEU A 70 7.94 11.23 5.97
C LEU A 70 9.44 10.96 6.07
N GLY A 71 10.13 10.90 4.93
CA GLY A 71 11.56 10.63 4.86
C GLY A 71 12.39 11.67 5.62
N GLU A 72 11.99 12.96 5.58
CA GLU A 72 12.65 14.01 6.35
C GLU A 72 12.59 13.75 7.86
N MET A 73 11.41 13.38 8.39
CA MET A 73 11.26 13.07 9.81
C MET A 73 12.05 11.81 10.21
N ILE A 74 12.04 10.79 9.37
CA ILE A 74 12.71 9.50 9.64
C ILE A 74 14.23 9.62 9.64
N VAL A 75 14.80 10.43 8.75
CA VAL A 75 16.26 10.64 8.69
C VAL A 75 16.76 11.29 9.98
N GLU A 76 15.97 12.20 10.55
CA GLU A 76 16.31 12.90 11.79
C GLU A 76 16.10 12.00 13.02
N GLU A 77 15.05 11.18 12.99
CA GLU A 77 14.63 10.37 14.12
C GLU A 77 14.28 8.94 13.66
N PRO A 78 15.29 8.08 13.45
CA PRO A 78 15.09 6.71 12.96
C PRO A 78 14.54 5.80 14.07
N VAL A 79 13.23 5.82 14.27
CA VAL A 79 12.52 5.02 15.28
C VAL A 79 11.49 4.07 14.68
N ALA A 80 11.33 2.88 15.27
CA ALA A 80 10.35 1.89 14.85
C ALA A 80 8.91 2.37 15.15
N GLY A 81 7.97 2.16 14.23
CA GLY A 81 6.59 2.69 14.36
C GLY A 81 6.48 4.19 14.03
N SER A 82 7.32 4.65 13.10
CA SER A 82 7.71 6.05 12.87
C SER A 82 6.56 7.06 12.87
N PHE A 83 5.48 6.86 12.11
CA PHE A 83 4.39 7.85 12.06
C PHE A 83 3.54 7.93 13.33
N SER A 84 3.28 6.81 14.02
CA SER A 84 2.58 6.83 15.34
C SER A 84 3.44 7.53 16.39
N HIS A 85 4.75 7.31 16.36
CA HIS A 85 5.70 8.01 17.23
C HIS A 85 5.76 9.51 16.93
N PHE A 86 5.88 9.89 15.67
CA PHE A 86 5.90 11.31 15.29
C PHE A 86 4.58 12.02 15.61
N ALA A 87 3.45 11.34 15.43
CA ALA A 87 2.15 11.86 15.82
C ALA A 87 2.08 12.10 17.34
N ASP A 88 2.54 11.13 18.14
CA ASP A 88 2.60 11.24 19.61
C ASP A 88 3.49 12.41 20.06
N LYS A 89 4.68 12.53 19.47
CA LYS A 89 5.70 13.52 19.84
C LYS A 89 5.36 14.96 19.41
N TYR A 90 4.93 15.15 18.16
CA TYR A 90 4.76 16.50 17.59
C TYR A 90 3.34 17.03 17.66
N TRP A 91 2.33 16.16 17.73
CA TRP A 91 0.92 16.56 17.77
C TRP A 91 0.25 16.21 19.11
N GLY A 92 0.64 15.10 19.71
CA GLY A 92 0.24 14.71 21.06
C GLY A 92 -0.29 13.28 21.14
N HIS A 93 -0.49 12.79 22.37
CA HIS A 93 -0.79 11.38 22.63
C HIS A 93 -2.07 10.84 21.95
N ALA A 94 -3.09 11.69 21.77
CA ALA A 94 -4.29 11.31 21.05
C ALA A 94 -3.99 11.07 19.56
N ALA A 95 -3.18 11.92 18.94
CA ALA A 95 -2.75 11.79 17.55
C ALA A 95 -1.88 10.53 17.35
N GLY A 96 -0.99 10.23 18.31
CA GLY A 96 -0.23 8.98 18.37
C GLY A 96 -1.13 7.75 18.32
N PHE A 97 -2.12 7.69 19.23
CA PHE A 97 -3.07 6.59 19.29
C PHE A 97 -3.88 6.44 17.99
N ILE A 98 -4.43 7.54 17.46
CA ILE A 98 -5.23 7.54 16.24
C ILE A 98 -4.38 7.07 15.04
N SER A 99 -3.17 7.60 14.89
CA SER A 99 -2.28 7.25 13.79
C SER A 99 -1.93 5.77 13.77
N GLY A 100 -1.51 5.20 14.91
CA GLY A 100 -1.11 3.80 14.96
C GLY A 100 -2.26 2.82 14.74
N TRP A 101 -3.45 3.07 15.33
CA TRP A 101 -4.62 2.22 15.10
C TRP A 101 -5.20 2.37 13.70
N ASN A 102 -5.19 3.59 13.13
CA ASN A 102 -5.58 3.80 11.74
C ASN A 102 -4.66 3.03 10.79
N TYR A 103 -3.34 3.06 11.03
CA TYR A 103 -2.39 2.32 10.19
C TYR A 103 -2.56 0.79 10.28
N TRP A 104 -2.80 0.27 11.49
CA TRP A 104 -3.17 -1.14 11.66
C TRP A 104 -4.44 -1.47 10.85
N ALA A 105 -5.48 -0.62 10.93
CA ALA A 105 -6.71 -0.82 10.17
C ALA A 105 -6.49 -0.76 8.65
N ILE A 106 -5.64 0.15 8.14
CA ILE A 106 -5.27 0.21 6.71
C ILE A 106 -4.78 -1.15 6.24
N TYR A 107 -3.80 -1.73 6.93
CA TYR A 107 -3.21 -2.99 6.48
C TYR A 107 -4.11 -4.19 6.66
N ILE A 108 -5.02 -4.18 7.64
CA ILE A 108 -6.12 -5.14 7.69
C ILE A 108 -6.99 -5.01 6.44
N LEU A 109 -7.48 -3.82 6.12
CA LEU A 109 -8.36 -3.59 4.95
C LEU A 109 -7.68 -3.93 3.62
N VAL A 110 -6.41 -3.54 3.45
CA VAL A 110 -5.59 -3.93 2.29
C VAL A 110 -5.46 -5.45 2.22
N SER A 111 -5.12 -6.11 3.33
CA SER A 111 -5.01 -7.58 3.37
C SER A 111 -6.31 -8.28 2.96
N MET A 112 -7.45 -7.75 3.39
CA MET A 112 -8.76 -8.26 2.96
C MET A 112 -9.00 -8.04 1.46
N ALA A 113 -8.65 -6.86 0.93
CA ALA A 113 -8.78 -6.56 -0.49
C ALA A 113 -7.90 -7.50 -1.33
N GLU A 114 -6.65 -7.74 -0.91
CA GLU A 114 -5.73 -8.68 -1.57
C GLU A 114 -6.28 -10.11 -1.60
N LEU A 115 -6.82 -10.60 -0.47
CA LEU A 115 -7.47 -11.92 -0.42
C LEU A 115 -8.72 -12.01 -1.31
N SER A 116 -9.45 -10.90 -1.47
CA SER A 116 -10.59 -10.84 -2.40
C SER A 116 -10.12 -10.87 -3.86
N ALA A 117 -9.02 -10.21 -4.17
CA ALA A 117 -8.40 -10.23 -5.51
C ALA A 117 -7.87 -11.61 -5.89
N VAL A 118 -7.30 -12.36 -4.94
CA VAL A 118 -6.96 -13.79 -5.13
C VAL A 118 -8.17 -14.58 -5.64
N GLY A 119 -9.36 -14.33 -5.09
CA GLY A 119 -10.60 -14.92 -5.56
C GLY A 119 -10.86 -14.68 -7.04
N ILE A 120 -10.69 -13.43 -7.47
CA ILE A 120 -10.87 -13.00 -8.87
C ILE A 120 -9.84 -13.65 -9.80
N TYR A 121 -8.56 -13.70 -9.40
CA TYR A 121 -7.50 -14.31 -10.22
C TYR A 121 -7.65 -15.83 -10.34
N MET A 122 -8.11 -16.50 -9.29
CA MET A 122 -8.36 -17.95 -9.33
C MET A 122 -9.58 -18.30 -10.20
N HIS A 123 -10.57 -17.42 -10.25
CA HIS A 123 -11.75 -17.56 -11.09
C HIS A 123 -11.43 -17.51 -12.60
N TYR A 124 -10.31 -16.92 -13.00
CA TYR A 124 -9.81 -16.99 -14.38
C TYR A 124 -9.55 -18.44 -14.82
N TRP A 125 -8.96 -19.28 -13.96
CA TRP A 125 -8.72 -20.70 -14.27
C TRP A 125 -9.90 -21.59 -13.93
N TRP A 126 -10.58 -21.30 -12.83
CA TRP A 126 -11.71 -22.10 -12.33
C TRP A 126 -12.93 -21.21 -12.10
N PRO A 127 -13.74 -20.93 -13.15
CA PRO A 127 -14.91 -20.05 -13.05
C PRO A 127 -16.03 -20.58 -12.15
N HIS A 128 -16.00 -21.86 -11.78
CA HIS A 128 -16.97 -22.45 -10.86
C HIS A 128 -16.47 -22.50 -9.42
N LEU A 129 -15.22 -22.08 -9.15
CA LEU A 129 -14.64 -22.06 -7.81
C LEU A 129 -15.20 -20.85 -7.04
N PRO A 130 -15.89 -21.06 -5.91
CA PRO A 130 -16.34 -19.95 -5.07
C PRO A 130 -15.16 -19.11 -4.55
N MET A 131 -15.24 -17.78 -4.71
CA MET A 131 -14.13 -16.86 -4.39
C MET A 131 -13.66 -16.95 -2.93
N TRP A 132 -14.55 -17.27 -1.99
CA TRP A 132 -14.20 -17.39 -0.57
C TRP A 132 -13.29 -18.59 -0.28
N ILE A 133 -13.33 -19.66 -1.08
CA ILE A 133 -12.51 -20.86 -0.88
C ILE A 133 -11.05 -20.56 -1.17
N SER A 134 -10.76 -19.90 -2.28
CA SER A 134 -9.41 -19.48 -2.63
C SER A 134 -8.89 -18.42 -1.66
N ALA A 135 -9.73 -17.46 -1.24
CA ALA A 135 -9.38 -16.51 -0.19
C ALA A 135 -9.03 -17.21 1.14
N LEU A 136 -9.82 -18.20 1.57
CA LEU A 136 -9.56 -18.98 2.79
C LEU A 136 -8.27 -19.80 2.68
N ALA A 137 -8.05 -20.49 1.56
CA ALA A 137 -6.85 -21.28 1.34
C ALA A 137 -5.59 -20.40 1.42
N CYS A 138 -5.58 -19.26 0.72
CA CYS A 138 -4.47 -18.32 0.75
C CYS A 138 -4.29 -17.66 2.12
N PHE A 139 -5.38 -17.34 2.82
CA PHE A 139 -5.35 -16.87 4.21
C PHE A 139 -4.61 -17.87 5.11
N VAL A 140 -4.98 -19.15 5.07
CA VAL A 140 -4.36 -20.18 5.91
C VAL A 140 -2.87 -20.35 5.57
N ILE A 141 -2.54 -20.44 4.28
CA ILE A 141 -1.16 -20.65 3.82
C ILE A 141 -0.24 -19.50 4.27
N VAL A 142 -0.63 -18.25 4.04
CA VAL A 142 0.23 -17.10 4.34
C VAL A 142 0.38 -16.90 5.86
N ASN A 143 -0.69 -17.08 6.64
CA ASN A 143 -0.56 -17.02 8.11
C ASN A 143 0.32 -18.15 8.64
N ALA A 144 0.21 -19.37 8.09
CA ALA A 144 1.07 -20.49 8.46
C ALA A 144 2.55 -20.17 8.17
N ILE A 145 2.87 -19.59 7.01
CA ILE A 145 4.22 -19.14 6.68
C ILE A 145 4.72 -18.11 7.71
N ASN A 146 3.90 -17.11 8.05
CA ASN A 146 4.27 -16.06 9.01
C ASN A 146 4.43 -16.55 10.45
N LEU A 147 3.86 -17.71 10.81
CA LEU A 147 4.07 -18.38 12.09
C LEU A 147 5.41 -19.13 12.17
N THR A 148 6.09 -19.38 11.05
CA THR A 148 7.35 -20.16 11.04
C THR A 148 8.57 -19.34 11.46
N SER A 149 8.93 -18.27 10.73
CA SER A 149 10.04 -17.39 11.08
C SER A 149 9.99 -16.05 10.33
N VAL A 150 10.56 -15.01 10.94
CA VAL A 150 10.76 -13.69 10.31
C VAL A 150 11.69 -13.78 9.08
N LYS A 151 12.62 -14.74 9.06
CA LYS A 151 13.52 -14.98 7.93
C LYS A 151 12.76 -15.54 6.73
N SER A 152 11.81 -16.45 6.96
CA SER A 152 10.94 -17.02 5.93
C SER A 152 10.18 -15.92 5.21
N TYR A 153 9.59 -14.98 5.96
CA TYR A 153 8.94 -13.79 5.41
C TYR A 153 9.87 -13.00 4.47
N GLY A 154 11.08 -12.65 4.92
CA GLY A 154 12.01 -11.82 4.16
C GLY A 154 12.49 -12.48 2.87
N GLU A 155 12.73 -13.80 2.89
CA GLU A 155 13.13 -14.55 1.69
C GLU A 155 11.94 -14.74 0.73
N THR A 156 10.73 -15.02 1.22
CA THR A 156 9.52 -15.10 0.38
C THR A 156 9.26 -13.77 -0.33
N GLU A 157 9.33 -12.66 0.40
CA GLU A 157 9.10 -11.34 -0.17
C GLU A 157 10.21 -10.93 -1.15
N PHE A 158 11.46 -11.34 -0.90
CA PHE A 158 12.56 -11.16 -1.84
C PHE A 158 12.25 -11.79 -3.20
N TRP A 159 11.81 -13.05 -3.22
CA TRP A 159 11.47 -13.74 -4.46
C TRP A 159 10.22 -13.17 -5.13
N PHE A 160 9.18 -12.84 -4.36
CA PHE A 160 7.97 -12.21 -4.90
C PHE A 160 8.25 -10.85 -5.54
N ALA A 161 9.10 -10.02 -4.92
CA ALA A 161 9.51 -8.74 -5.50
C ALA A 161 10.27 -8.91 -6.83
N ILE A 162 11.17 -9.90 -6.93
CA ILE A 162 11.88 -10.19 -8.17
C ILE A 162 10.91 -10.58 -9.29
N VAL A 163 9.98 -11.50 -9.01
CA VAL A 163 8.98 -11.94 -9.99
C VAL A 163 8.15 -10.76 -10.49
N LYS A 164 7.67 -9.89 -9.59
CA LYS A 164 6.90 -8.68 -9.94
C LYS A 164 7.66 -7.74 -10.86
N VAL A 165 8.90 -7.40 -10.51
CA VAL A 165 9.71 -6.47 -11.31
C VAL A 165 10.06 -7.06 -12.66
N ALA A 166 10.53 -8.31 -12.67
CA ALA A 166 10.90 -9.00 -13.91
C ALA A 166 9.71 -9.07 -14.85
N ALA A 167 8.51 -9.37 -14.33
CA ALA A 167 7.28 -9.41 -15.12
C ALA A 167 6.93 -8.08 -15.78
N ILE A 168 6.94 -6.98 -15.01
CA ILE A 168 6.59 -5.67 -15.55
C ILE A 168 7.61 -5.21 -16.59
N VAL A 169 8.91 -5.40 -16.31
CA VAL A 169 9.97 -5.08 -17.27
C VAL A 169 9.84 -5.93 -18.53
N ALA A 170 9.64 -7.25 -18.40
CA ALA A 170 9.46 -8.14 -19.53
C ALA A 170 8.25 -7.75 -20.38
N MET A 171 7.14 -7.39 -19.74
CA MET A 171 5.92 -6.93 -20.40
C MET A 171 6.12 -5.61 -21.16
N ILE A 172 6.82 -4.63 -20.57
CA ILE A 172 7.14 -3.37 -21.24
C ILE A 172 8.02 -3.63 -22.47
N LEU A 173 9.07 -4.45 -22.32
CA LEU A 173 10.01 -4.76 -23.40
C LEU A 173 9.33 -5.57 -24.51
N PHE A 174 8.58 -6.60 -24.15
CA PHE A 174 7.87 -7.46 -25.10
C PHE A 174 6.75 -6.71 -25.82
N GLY A 175 5.96 -5.91 -25.10
CA GLY A 175 4.93 -5.08 -25.68
C GLY A 175 5.51 -4.00 -26.60
N GLY A 176 6.63 -3.36 -26.21
CA GLY A 176 7.36 -2.44 -27.07
C GLY A 176 7.87 -3.12 -28.35
N TRP A 177 8.46 -4.31 -28.24
CA TRP A 177 8.89 -5.10 -29.39
C TRP A 177 7.72 -5.45 -30.31
N LEU A 178 6.57 -5.84 -29.76
CA LEU A 178 5.36 -6.14 -30.53
C LEU A 178 4.84 -4.93 -31.33
N LEU A 179 4.88 -3.73 -30.72
CA LEU A 179 4.50 -2.47 -31.37
C LEU A 179 5.45 -2.12 -32.52
N VAL A 180 6.76 -2.24 -32.31
CA VAL A 180 7.78 -1.90 -33.32
C VAL A 180 7.81 -2.93 -34.45
N SER A 181 7.64 -4.23 -34.14
CA SER A 181 7.67 -5.30 -35.13
C SER A 181 6.38 -5.43 -35.94
N GLY A 182 5.31 -4.75 -35.56
CA GLY A 182 3.99 -4.87 -36.19
C GLY A 182 3.30 -6.22 -35.95
N LYS A 183 3.80 -7.03 -35.01
CA LYS A 183 3.32 -8.40 -34.77
C LYS A 183 2.19 -8.50 -33.73
N ALA A 184 1.81 -7.39 -33.09
CA ALA A 184 0.70 -7.38 -32.11
C ALA A 184 -0.71 -7.40 -32.73
N GLY A 185 -0.82 -7.45 -34.06
CA GLY A 185 -2.11 -7.45 -34.75
C GLY A 185 -2.57 -6.04 -35.16
N PRO A 186 -3.69 -5.94 -35.89
CA PRO A 186 -4.11 -4.71 -36.57
C PRO A 186 -4.61 -3.62 -35.62
N GLU A 187 -5.02 -3.99 -34.41
CA GLU A 187 -5.52 -3.04 -33.41
C GLU A 187 -4.40 -2.39 -32.60
N ALA A 188 -3.19 -2.96 -32.60
CA ALA A 188 -2.08 -2.46 -31.82
C ALA A 188 -1.43 -1.25 -32.50
N SER A 189 -1.47 -0.11 -31.83
CA SER A 189 -0.86 1.12 -32.30
C SER A 189 -0.68 2.09 -31.14
N VAL A 190 0.45 2.80 -31.11
CA VAL A 190 0.65 3.92 -30.18
C VAL A 190 -0.45 4.97 -30.35
N ALA A 191 -1.05 5.07 -31.54
CA ALA A 191 -2.18 5.95 -31.81
C ALA A 191 -3.41 5.64 -30.94
N ASN A 192 -3.55 4.44 -30.36
CA ASN A 192 -4.64 4.12 -29.43
C ASN A 192 -4.69 5.05 -28.21
N LEU A 193 -3.58 5.70 -27.86
CA LEU A 193 -3.52 6.71 -26.80
C LEU A 193 -4.28 8.01 -27.12
N TRP A 194 -4.68 8.23 -28.37
CA TRP A 194 -5.44 9.45 -28.76
C TRP A 194 -6.47 9.26 -29.87
N ARG A 195 -6.47 8.15 -30.60
CA ARG A 195 -7.37 7.91 -31.74
C ARG A 195 -8.82 7.61 -31.31
N LEU A 196 -9.01 7.12 -30.09
CA LEU A 196 -10.28 6.63 -29.57
C LEU A 196 -10.92 7.69 -28.65
N GLY A 197 -11.29 8.84 -29.22
CA GLY A 197 -11.88 9.96 -28.48
C GLY A 197 -10.88 10.95 -27.88
N GLY A 198 -9.62 10.94 -28.33
CA GLY A 198 -8.56 11.80 -27.79
C GLY A 198 -7.89 11.22 -26.56
N PHE A 199 -7.00 12.01 -25.94
CA PHE A 199 -6.34 11.61 -24.69
C PHE A 199 -7.31 11.63 -23.49
N PHE A 200 -8.33 12.49 -23.54
CA PHE A 200 -9.39 12.62 -22.52
C PHE A 200 -10.77 12.21 -23.10
N PRO A 201 -11.00 10.93 -23.41
CA PRO A 201 -12.24 10.49 -24.06
C PRO A 201 -13.48 10.72 -23.19
N ASN A 202 -13.33 10.63 -21.87
CA ASN A 202 -14.38 10.91 -20.89
C ASN A 202 -14.23 12.29 -20.24
N GLY A 203 -13.49 13.19 -20.89
CA GLY A 203 -13.14 14.51 -20.37
C GLY A 203 -12.25 14.48 -19.12
N VAL A 204 -11.98 15.66 -18.56
CA VAL A 204 -11.22 15.80 -17.30
C VAL A 204 -11.98 15.17 -16.13
N HIS A 205 -13.31 15.14 -16.19
CA HIS A 205 -14.14 14.51 -15.15
C HIS A 205 -13.83 13.01 -15.02
N GLY A 206 -13.72 12.27 -16.13
CA GLY A 206 -13.33 10.86 -16.09
C GLY A 206 -11.97 10.62 -15.42
N LEU A 207 -10.98 11.49 -15.70
CA LEU A 207 -9.68 11.47 -15.03
C LEU A 207 -9.82 11.69 -13.52
N VAL A 208 -10.54 12.75 -13.12
CA VAL A 208 -10.75 13.11 -11.71
C VAL A 208 -11.44 11.97 -10.96
N MET A 209 -12.48 11.37 -11.54
CA MET A 209 -13.20 10.25 -10.93
C MET A 209 -12.33 8.98 -10.81
N SER A 210 -11.37 8.78 -11.73
CA SER A 210 -10.42 7.66 -11.62
C SER A 210 -9.42 7.80 -10.47
N MET A 211 -9.20 9.03 -9.96
CA MET A 211 -8.19 9.29 -8.92
C MET A 211 -8.40 8.46 -7.66
N ALA A 212 -9.65 8.25 -7.23
CA ALA A 212 -9.94 7.48 -6.02
C ALA A 212 -9.45 6.02 -6.11
N VAL A 213 -9.59 5.38 -7.28
CA VAL A 213 -9.12 4.01 -7.50
C VAL A 213 -7.60 3.99 -7.70
N ILE A 214 -7.05 5.00 -8.39
CA ILE A 214 -5.60 5.15 -8.58
C ILE A 214 -4.89 5.24 -7.22
N MET A 215 -5.45 5.97 -6.25
CA MET A 215 -4.90 6.13 -4.90
C MET A 215 -4.62 4.81 -4.19
N PHE A 216 -5.49 3.80 -4.37
CA PHE A 216 -5.27 2.47 -3.78
C PHE A 216 -3.95 1.85 -4.25
N SER A 217 -3.53 2.13 -5.49
CA SER A 217 -2.32 1.57 -6.08
C SER A 217 -1.03 2.06 -5.41
N PHE A 218 -1.09 3.22 -4.76
CA PHE A 218 0.06 3.81 -4.08
C PHE A 218 0.12 3.49 -2.58
N GLY A 219 -0.88 2.77 -2.06
CA GLY A 219 -0.84 2.24 -0.70
C GLY A 219 0.38 1.33 -0.50
N GLY A 220 1.01 1.38 0.67
CA GLY A 220 2.17 0.54 0.99
C GLY A 220 3.52 1.19 0.74
N LEU A 221 3.57 2.36 0.09
CA LEU A 221 4.80 3.17 0.01
C LEU A 221 5.34 3.54 1.41
N GLU A 222 4.46 3.70 2.40
CA GLU A 222 4.87 4.04 3.78
C GLU A 222 5.60 2.90 4.49
N LEU A 223 5.59 1.69 3.93
CA LEU A 223 6.30 0.54 4.50
C LEU A 223 7.81 0.80 4.60
N VAL A 224 8.35 1.64 3.70
CA VAL A 224 9.73 2.16 3.79
C VAL A 224 9.98 2.74 5.17
N GLY A 225 9.01 3.50 5.71
CA GLY A 225 9.14 4.16 7.00
C GLY A 225 9.11 3.23 8.20
N ILE A 226 8.54 2.03 8.08
CA ILE A 226 8.61 0.99 9.12
C ILE A 226 9.97 0.30 9.07
N THR A 227 10.44 -0.03 7.87
CA THR A 227 11.73 -0.71 7.68
C THR A 227 12.93 0.20 7.99
N ALA A 228 12.72 1.51 8.11
CA ALA A 228 13.77 2.47 8.41
C ALA A 228 14.48 2.21 9.74
N ALA A 229 13.74 1.78 10.77
CA ALA A 229 14.31 1.44 12.07
C ALA A 229 15.15 0.15 12.04
N GLU A 230 15.03 -0.63 10.97
CA GLU A 230 15.81 -1.85 10.73
C GLU A 230 16.96 -1.62 9.74
N ALA A 231 17.10 -0.42 9.15
CA ALA A 231 18.15 -0.11 8.20
C ALA A 231 19.50 0.15 8.90
N GLU A 232 20.58 -0.38 8.33
CA GLU A 232 21.95 -0.22 8.84
C GLU A 232 22.42 1.25 8.81
N ASP A 233 22.07 1.98 7.75
CA ASP A 233 22.33 3.41 7.60
C ASP A 233 21.07 4.12 7.09
N PRO A 234 20.16 4.52 7.99
CA PRO A 234 18.93 5.23 7.64
C PRO A 234 19.20 6.55 6.93
N SER A 235 20.28 7.26 7.29
CA SER A 235 20.64 8.58 6.77
C SER A 235 20.90 8.59 5.26
N ARG A 236 21.39 7.47 4.71
CA ARG A 236 21.59 7.30 3.26
C ARG A 236 20.51 6.46 2.60
N SER A 237 20.04 5.41 3.28
CA SER A 237 19.12 4.44 2.70
C SER A 237 17.73 5.04 2.46
N ILE A 238 17.24 5.86 3.40
CA ILE A 238 15.90 6.47 3.32
C ILE A 238 15.82 7.54 2.23
N PRO A 239 16.76 8.49 2.10
CA PRO A 239 16.80 9.41 0.97
C PRO A 239 16.80 8.73 -0.38
N ARG A 240 17.64 7.68 -0.53
CA ARG A 240 17.75 6.92 -1.77
C ARG A 240 16.44 6.21 -2.09
N ALA A 241 15.85 5.51 -1.13
CA ALA A 241 14.59 4.81 -1.32
C ALA A 241 13.46 5.78 -1.70
N THR A 242 13.37 6.93 -1.02
CA THR A 242 12.38 7.98 -1.27
C THR A 242 12.50 8.55 -2.68
N ASN A 243 13.71 8.94 -3.10
CA ASN A 243 13.92 9.51 -4.44
C ASN A 243 13.73 8.46 -5.55
N GLN A 244 13.98 7.19 -5.28
CA GLN A 244 13.74 6.10 -6.22
C GLN A 244 12.25 5.83 -6.48
N VAL A 245 11.35 6.27 -5.59
CA VAL A 245 9.90 6.10 -5.78
C VAL A 245 9.44 6.69 -7.11
N ILE A 246 9.92 7.87 -7.50
CA ILE A 246 9.54 8.52 -8.78
C ILE A 246 9.83 7.61 -9.98
N TYR A 247 11.05 7.06 -10.06
CA TYR A 247 11.43 6.19 -11.18
C TYR A 247 10.59 4.92 -11.22
N ARG A 248 10.27 4.35 -10.06
CA ARG A 248 9.39 3.18 -9.95
C ARG A 248 7.98 3.49 -10.47
N ILE A 249 7.45 4.66 -10.15
CA ILE A 249 6.15 5.12 -10.61
C ILE A 249 6.15 5.30 -12.13
N LEU A 250 7.13 6.03 -12.66
CA LEU A 250 7.21 6.29 -14.10
C LEU A 250 7.37 5.00 -14.91
N ILE A 251 8.20 4.06 -14.45
CA ILE A 251 8.45 2.82 -15.18
C ILE A 251 7.28 1.84 -15.01
N PHE A 252 6.92 1.51 -13.77
CA PHE A 252 6.00 0.40 -13.50
C PHE A 252 4.53 0.76 -13.65
N TYR A 253 4.16 2.03 -13.47
CA TYR A 253 2.78 2.47 -13.63
C TYR A 253 2.60 3.08 -15.01
N VAL A 254 3.29 4.20 -15.27
CA VAL A 254 3.07 4.96 -16.51
C VAL A 254 3.58 4.20 -17.72
N GLY A 255 4.81 3.66 -17.67
CA GLY A 255 5.41 2.91 -18.77
C GLY A 255 4.63 1.63 -19.11
N ALA A 256 4.31 0.83 -18.09
CA ALA A 256 3.51 -0.39 -18.24
C ALA A 256 2.13 -0.11 -18.88
N LEU A 257 1.41 0.90 -18.39
CA LEU A 257 0.11 1.27 -18.92
C LEU A 257 0.18 1.88 -20.31
N ALA A 258 1.21 2.68 -20.61
CA ALA A 258 1.37 3.27 -21.94
C ALA A 258 1.55 2.18 -23.00
N VAL A 259 2.35 1.16 -22.69
CA VAL A 259 2.51 -0.02 -23.56
C VAL A 259 1.19 -0.78 -23.67
N LEU A 260 0.53 -1.06 -22.55
CA LEU A 260 -0.73 -1.80 -22.51
C LEU A 260 -1.82 -1.14 -23.37
N LEU A 261 -2.03 0.16 -23.20
CA LEU A 261 -3.04 0.94 -23.94
C LEU A 261 -2.65 1.21 -25.40
N SER A 262 -1.37 1.11 -25.73
CA SER A 262 -0.91 1.13 -27.13
C SER A 262 -1.21 -0.21 -27.81
N LEU A 263 -1.04 -1.33 -27.10
CA LEU A 263 -1.29 -2.68 -27.64
C LEU A 263 -2.76 -2.96 -27.88
N TYR A 264 -3.65 -2.43 -27.03
CA TYR A 264 -5.07 -2.76 -27.09
C TYR A 264 -5.97 -1.53 -26.85
N PRO A 265 -7.03 -1.36 -27.65
CA PRO A 265 -8.00 -0.27 -27.50
C PRO A 265 -8.56 -0.18 -26.07
N TRP A 266 -8.51 1.01 -25.47
CA TRP A 266 -8.90 1.21 -24.07
C TRP A 266 -10.38 0.93 -23.80
N ASP A 267 -11.23 1.12 -24.81
CA ASP A 267 -12.68 0.90 -24.78
C ASP A 267 -13.07 -0.59 -24.85
N LYS A 268 -12.14 -1.45 -25.30
CA LYS A 268 -12.33 -2.90 -25.37
C LYS A 268 -11.78 -3.65 -24.16
N VAL A 269 -11.11 -2.97 -23.23
CA VAL A 269 -10.51 -3.61 -22.05
C VAL A 269 -11.61 -4.25 -21.21
N ALA A 270 -11.63 -5.58 -21.19
CA ALA A 270 -12.61 -6.35 -20.44
C ALA A 270 -12.48 -6.11 -18.92
N THR A 271 -13.62 -6.18 -18.22
CA THR A 271 -13.69 -6.08 -16.75
C THR A 271 -13.84 -7.46 -16.11
N GLY A 272 -13.50 -7.57 -14.82
CA GLY A 272 -13.65 -8.83 -14.06
C GLY A 272 -12.37 -9.64 -13.91
N GLY A 273 -11.23 -9.09 -14.30
CA GLY A 273 -9.90 -9.66 -14.11
C GLY A 273 -8.82 -8.60 -14.32
N SER A 274 -7.55 -9.01 -14.29
CA SER A 274 -6.43 -8.11 -14.57
C SER A 274 -6.40 -7.73 -16.05
N PRO A 275 -6.42 -6.44 -16.44
CA PRO A 275 -6.25 -6.01 -17.84
C PRO A 275 -4.97 -6.53 -18.46
N PHE A 276 -3.92 -6.64 -17.65
CA PHE A 276 -2.64 -7.20 -18.08
C PHE A 276 -2.75 -8.68 -18.46
N VAL A 277 -3.73 -9.42 -17.93
CA VAL A 277 -4.01 -10.81 -18.33
C VAL A 277 -4.97 -10.84 -19.50
N LEU A 278 -6.09 -10.10 -19.39
CA LEU A 278 -7.21 -10.17 -20.32
C LEU A 278 -6.84 -9.70 -21.73
N ILE A 279 -6.00 -8.66 -21.86
CA ILE A 279 -5.56 -8.18 -23.17
C ILE A 279 -4.77 -9.25 -23.94
N PHE A 280 -3.85 -9.96 -23.27
CA PHE A 280 -3.10 -11.03 -23.93
C PHE A 280 -3.96 -12.27 -24.21
N CYS A 281 -5.02 -12.48 -23.44
CA CYS A 281 -6.02 -13.50 -23.76
C CYS A 281 -6.77 -13.17 -25.05
N GLU A 282 -7.23 -11.91 -25.20
CA GLU A 282 -7.90 -11.42 -26.42
C GLU A 282 -6.98 -11.42 -27.65
N MET A 283 -5.66 -11.25 -27.44
CA MET A 283 -4.65 -11.39 -28.49
C MET A 283 -4.30 -12.84 -28.84
N ASN A 284 -5.08 -13.83 -28.38
CA ASN A 284 -4.87 -15.28 -28.54
C ASN A 284 -3.51 -15.78 -27.99
N SER A 285 -2.95 -15.09 -26.98
CA SER A 285 -1.71 -15.48 -26.32
C SER A 285 -1.98 -16.12 -24.95
N THR A 286 -2.64 -17.27 -24.96
CA THR A 286 -3.08 -18.00 -23.76
C THR A 286 -1.92 -18.31 -22.80
N LEU A 287 -0.73 -18.61 -23.33
CA LEU A 287 0.46 -18.86 -22.51
C LEU A 287 0.88 -17.60 -21.75
N VAL A 288 0.93 -16.44 -22.41
CA VAL A 288 1.29 -15.17 -21.77
C VAL A 288 0.24 -14.77 -20.74
N ALA A 289 -1.05 -14.92 -21.07
CA ALA A 289 -2.14 -14.65 -20.14
C ALA A 289 -2.05 -15.51 -18.86
N ASN A 290 -1.78 -16.82 -18.99
CA ASN A 290 -1.59 -17.70 -17.84
C ASN A 290 -0.39 -17.32 -16.98
N VAL A 291 0.76 -17.03 -17.60
CA VAL A 291 1.97 -16.60 -16.90
C VAL A 291 1.71 -15.30 -16.15
N LEU A 292 1.08 -14.33 -16.79
CA LEU A 292 0.70 -13.06 -16.16
C LEU A 292 -0.29 -13.28 -15.02
N ASN A 293 -1.26 -14.20 -15.16
CA ASN A 293 -2.21 -14.48 -14.09
C ASN A 293 -1.53 -15.08 -12.85
N VAL A 294 -0.53 -15.95 -13.03
CA VAL A 294 0.33 -16.43 -11.93
C VAL A 294 1.09 -15.27 -11.29
N ILE A 295 1.68 -14.38 -12.09
CA ILE A 295 2.43 -13.22 -11.61
C ILE A 295 1.54 -12.30 -10.76
N VAL A 296 0.36 -11.92 -11.25
CA VAL A 296 -0.53 -11.02 -10.50
C VAL A 296 -1.08 -11.68 -9.24
N LEU A 297 -1.29 -13.00 -9.25
CA LEU A 297 -1.61 -13.77 -8.05
C LEU A 297 -0.47 -13.72 -7.03
N THR A 298 0.78 -13.92 -7.47
CA THR A 298 1.95 -13.81 -6.59
C THR A 298 2.11 -12.39 -6.04
N ALA A 299 1.77 -11.37 -6.83
CA ALA A 299 1.79 -9.99 -6.39
C ALA A 299 0.79 -9.73 -5.26
N ALA A 300 -0.43 -10.27 -5.37
CA ALA A 300 -1.45 -10.16 -4.32
C ALA A 300 -1.03 -10.87 -3.03
N LEU A 301 -0.51 -12.09 -3.14
CA LEU A 301 -0.01 -12.85 -1.99
C LEU A 301 1.17 -12.15 -1.29
N SER A 302 2.01 -11.46 -2.06
CA SER A 302 3.13 -10.67 -1.54
C SER A 302 2.68 -9.44 -0.74
N VAL A 303 1.70 -8.68 -1.26
CA VAL A 303 1.12 -7.56 -0.50
C VAL A 303 0.44 -8.07 0.76
N TYR A 304 -0.30 -9.17 0.67
CA TYR A 304 -0.93 -9.76 1.84
C TYR A 304 0.10 -10.21 2.89
N ASN A 305 1.17 -10.90 2.48
CA ASN A 305 2.25 -11.32 3.35
C ASN A 305 2.92 -10.12 4.06
N SER A 306 3.17 -9.03 3.32
CA SER A 306 3.67 -7.75 3.86
C SER A 306 2.68 -7.12 4.85
N GLY A 307 1.37 -7.23 4.61
CA GLY A 307 0.34 -6.76 5.54
C GLY A 307 0.29 -7.53 6.85
N VAL A 308 0.42 -8.86 6.80
CA VAL A 308 0.54 -9.69 8.01
C VAL A 308 1.76 -9.28 8.84
N TYR A 309 2.90 -9.06 8.18
CA TYR A 309 4.13 -8.59 8.82
C TYR A 309 3.97 -7.20 9.48
N ALA A 310 3.41 -6.24 8.73
CA ALA A 310 3.23 -4.86 9.18
C ALA A 310 2.24 -4.78 10.35
N ASN A 311 1.10 -5.47 10.27
CA ASN A 311 0.08 -5.49 11.31
C ASN A 311 0.60 -6.03 12.63
N SER A 312 1.33 -7.15 12.61
CA SER A 312 1.85 -7.76 13.85
C SER A 312 2.83 -6.82 14.56
N ARG A 313 3.64 -6.07 13.80
CA ARG A 313 4.66 -5.15 14.34
C ARG A 313 4.08 -3.81 14.76
N MET A 314 3.11 -3.29 14.00
CA MET A 314 2.38 -2.09 14.40
C MET A 314 1.66 -2.31 15.73
N LEU A 315 0.95 -3.44 15.86
CA LEU A 315 0.21 -3.75 17.07
C LEU A 315 1.13 -4.04 18.27
N TYR A 316 2.29 -4.67 18.04
CA TYR A 316 3.34 -4.80 19.05
C TYR A 316 3.91 -3.42 19.47
N GLY A 317 4.21 -2.54 18.52
CA GLY A 317 4.71 -1.17 18.78
C GLY A 317 3.70 -0.31 19.53
N LEU A 318 2.41 -0.41 19.19
CA LEU A 318 1.32 0.22 19.94
C LEU A 318 1.29 -0.28 21.39
N ALA A 319 1.48 -1.58 21.62
CA ALA A 319 1.53 -2.13 22.97
C ALA A 319 2.76 -1.62 23.76
N GLN A 320 3.92 -1.44 23.10
CA GLN A 320 5.12 -0.86 23.73
C GLN A 320 4.90 0.60 24.15
N GLN A 321 4.19 1.38 23.33
CA GLN A 321 3.79 2.76 23.64
C GLN A 321 2.64 2.82 24.68
N GLY A 322 2.16 1.66 25.15
CA GLY A 322 1.01 1.55 26.04
C GLY A 322 -0.29 2.03 25.40
N ASN A 323 -0.36 2.05 24.06
CA ASN A 323 -1.52 2.36 23.21
C ASN A 323 -2.35 1.11 22.85
N ALA A 324 -1.92 -0.09 23.26
CA ALA A 324 -2.65 -1.34 23.14
C ALA A 324 -2.44 -2.25 24.38
N PRO A 325 -3.27 -3.29 24.59
CA PRO A 325 -3.14 -4.20 25.74
C PRO A 325 -1.75 -4.85 25.87
N ARG A 326 -1.24 -4.96 27.11
CA ARG A 326 0.10 -5.53 27.40
C ARG A 326 0.27 -6.97 26.92
N ALA A 327 -0.82 -7.75 26.82
CA ALA A 327 -0.77 -9.12 26.30
C ALA A 327 -0.20 -9.22 24.87
N LEU A 328 -0.24 -8.12 24.10
CA LEU A 328 0.29 -8.04 22.74
C LEU A 328 1.82 -7.90 22.69
N LEU A 329 2.47 -7.67 23.84
CA LEU A 329 3.94 -7.64 23.97
C LEU A 329 4.56 -9.04 24.04
N ASN A 330 3.74 -10.10 24.11
CA ASN A 330 4.26 -11.46 24.17
C ASN A 330 4.90 -11.87 22.84
N VAL A 331 6.21 -12.08 22.88
CA VAL A 331 7.02 -12.57 21.75
C VAL A 331 7.33 -14.05 21.97
N SER A 332 7.28 -14.85 20.90
CA SER A 332 7.75 -16.24 20.95
C SER A 332 9.27 -16.34 20.90
N GLY A 333 9.87 -17.47 21.28
CA GLY A 333 11.33 -17.70 21.16
C GLY A 333 11.89 -17.53 19.72
N ARG A 334 11.01 -17.53 18.71
CA ARG A 334 11.32 -17.26 17.30
C ARG A 334 11.27 -15.77 16.92
N GLY A 335 10.98 -14.87 17.86
CA GLY A 335 10.91 -13.42 17.63
C GLY A 335 9.60 -12.94 17.00
N ILE A 336 8.53 -13.73 17.08
CA ILE A 336 7.22 -13.42 16.46
C ILE A 336 6.22 -13.03 17.56
N PRO A 337 5.53 -11.88 17.46
CA PRO A 337 4.50 -11.46 18.42
C PRO A 337 3.19 -12.21 18.14
N LEU A 338 3.05 -13.42 18.70
CA LEU A 338 1.96 -14.35 18.38
C LEU A 338 0.58 -13.78 18.68
N ALA A 339 0.40 -13.09 19.80
CA ALA A 339 -0.87 -12.48 20.16
C ALA A 339 -1.29 -11.38 19.17
N ALA A 340 -0.34 -10.53 18.76
CA ALA A 340 -0.59 -9.48 17.78
C ALA A 340 -0.91 -10.04 16.38
N LEU A 341 -0.21 -11.11 15.98
CA LEU A 341 -0.50 -11.84 14.76
C LEU A 341 -1.90 -12.46 14.79
N ALA A 342 -2.27 -13.13 15.88
CA ALA A 342 -3.57 -13.78 16.03
C ALA A 342 -4.74 -12.79 15.96
N VAL A 343 -4.65 -11.64 16.65
CA VAL A 343 -5.67 -10.59 16.58
C VAL A 343 -5.82 -10.06 15.15
N SER A 344 -4.70 -9.82 14.46
CA SER A 344 -4.70 -9.33 13.08
C SER A 344 -5.22 -10.39 12.09
N ALA A 345 -4.90 -11.65 12.32
CA ALA A 345 -5.40 -12.77 11.52
C ALA A 345 -6.91 -12.96 11.70
N LEU A 346 -7.42 -12.88 12.93
CA LEU A 346 -8.86 -12.95 13.22
C LEU A 346 -9.62 -11.80 12.56
N ALA A 347 -9.11 -10.57 12.66
CA ALA A 347 -9.69 -9.43 11.97
C ALA A 347 -9.71 -9.68 10.45
N THR A 348 -8.58 -10.12 9.87
CA THR A 348 -8.48 -10.41 8.42
C THR A 348 -9.37 -11.58 7.98
N ALA A 349 -9.58 -12.59 8.82
CA ALA A 349 -10.41 -13.76 8.53
C ALA A 349 -11.87 -13.39 8.22
N THR A 350 -12.36 -12.25 8.73
CA THR A 350 -13.68 -11.72 8.36
C THR A 350 -13.82 -11.46 6.86
N CYS A 351 -12.72 -11.28 6.13
CA CYS A 351 -12.70 -11.23 4.66
C CYS A 351 -13.32 -12.47 4.01
N VAL A 352 -13.10 -13.66 4.58
CA VAL A 352 -13.65 -14.91 4.04
C VAL A 352 -15.18 -14.87 4.11
N VAL A 353 -15.73 -14.36 5.22
CA VAL A 353 -17.17 -14.17 5.40
C VAL A 353 -17.70 -13.11 4.43
N ILE A 354 -16.99 -11.99 4.27
CA ILE A 354 -17.38 -10.94 3.32
C ILE A 354 -17.42 -11.50 1.88
N ASN A 355 -16.42 -12.27 1.46
CA ASN A 355 -16.39 -12.90 0.14
C ASN A 355 -17.45 -14.00 -0.04
N TYR A 356 -17.91 -14.61 1.05
CA TYR A 356 -19.03 -15.54 1.02
C TYR A 356 -20.37 -14.83 0.84
N VAL A 357 -20.60 -13.72 1.57
CA VAL A 357 -21.89 -13.01 1.59
C VAL A 357 -22.07 -12.09 0.37
N ILE A 358 -21.03 -11.38 -0.06
CA ILE A 358 -21.08 -10.42 -1.17
C ILE A 358 -19.96 -10.69 -2.21
N PRO A 359 -19.94 -11.87 -2.85
CA PRO A 359 -18.93 -12.20 -3.86
C PRO A 359 -18.93 -11.16 -4.99
N GLY A 360 -17.74 -10.81 -5.48
CA GLY A 360 -17.55 -9.82 -6.56
C GLY A 360 -17.64 -8.34 -6.15
N ARG A 361 -18.38 -8.00 -5.08
CA ARG A 361 -18.42 -6.62 -4.54
C ARG A 361 -17.44 -6.39 -3.38
N ALA A 362 -17.00 -7.46 -2.72
CA ALA A 362 -16.07 -7.42 -1.60
C ALA A 362 -14.82 -6.58 -1.89
N PHE A 363 -14.16 -6.82 -3.03
CA PHE A 363 -12.94 -6.12 -3.41
C PHE A 363 -13.12 -4.60 -3.51
N GLY A 364 -14.15 -4.12 -4.22
CA GLY A 364 -14.42 -2.69 -4.37
C GLY A 364 -14.73 -1.98 -3.04
N LEU A 365 -15.53 -2.63 -2.19
CA LEU A 365 -15.84 -2.11 -0.85
C LEU A 365 -14.57 -2.00 0.02
N LEU A 366 -13.78 -3.07 0.09
CA LEU A 366 -12.57 -3.12 0.89
C LEU A 366 -11.50 -2.15 0.38
N MET A 367 -11.40 -2.00 -0.95
CA MET A 367 -10.57 -0.98 -1.58
C MET A 367 -11.00 0.43 -1.15
N GLY A 368 -12.29 0.75 -1.21
CA GLY A 368 -12.82 2.05 -0.78
C GLY A 368 -12.48 2.37 0.67
N LEU A 369 -12.70 1.41 1.57
CA LEU A 369 -12.35 1.55 2.99
C LEU A 369 -10.85 1.72 3.19
N ALA A 370 -10.02 0.95 2.47
CA ALA A 370 -8.57 1.07 2.54
C ALA A 370 -8.09 2.45 2.08
N VAL A 371 -8.66 2.99 1.00
CA VAL A 371 -8.35 4.36 0.52
C VAL A 371 -8.79 5.41 1.53
N SER A 372 -9.97 5.27 2.14
CA SER A 372 -10.41 6.18 3.21
C SER A 372 -9.44 6.21 4.39
N ALA A 373 -8.98 5.03 4.84
CA ALA A 373 -8.00 4.94 5.92
C ALA A 373 -6.61 5.47 5.50
N LEU A 374 -6.22 5.25 4.24
CA LEU A 374 -4.98 5.78 3.64
C LEU A 374 -4.98 7.31 3.60
N VAL A 375 -6.10 7.92 3.21
CA VAL A 375 -6.26 9.39 3.20
C VAL A 375 -6.06 9.97 4.59
N ILE A 376 -6.62 9.33 5.63
CA ILE A 376 -6.40 9.74 7.03
C ILE A 376 -4.91 9.67 7.35
N ASN A 377 -4.22 8.58 6.99
CA ASN A 377 -2.81 8.41 7.29
C ASN A 377 -1.92 9.44 6.58
N TRP A 378 -2.16 9.69 5.29
CA TRP A 378 -1.39 10.66 4.52
C TRP A 378 -1.63 12.10 4.98
N ALA A 379 -2.88 12.43 5.36
CA ALA A 379 -3.18 13.71 5.98
C ALA A 379 -2.45 13.87 7.32
N MET A 380 -2.43 12.83 8.16
CA MET A 380 -1.67 12.82 9.41
C MET A 380 -0.17 13.08 9.15
N ILE A 381 0.45 12.38 8.19
CA ILE A 381 1.86 12.58 7.84
C ILE A 381 2.14 14.04 7.46
N SER A 382 1.34 14.63 6.57
CA SER A 382 1.53 16.03 6.15
C SER A 382 1.33 17.03 7.29
N ILE A 383 0.36 16.79 8.18
CA ILE A 383 0.11 17.67 9.34
C ILE A 383 1.26 17.56 10.35
N ILE A 384 1.66 16.33 10.71
CA ILE A 384 2.76 16.08 11.63
C ILE A 384 4.06 16.71 11.10
N HIS A 385 4.31 16.59 9.79
CA HIS A 385 5.47 17.19 9.17
C HIS A 385 5.49 18.74 9.27
N LEU A 386 4.34 19.41 9.13
CA LEU A 386 4.22 20.85 9.40
C LEU A 386 4.59 21.19 10.85
N MET A 387 4.13 20.38 11.81
CA MET A 387 4.43 20.57 13.24
C MET A 387 5.91 20.31 13.56
N PHE A 388 6.47 19.23 13.02
CA PHE A 388 7.88 18.87 13.08
C PHE A 388 8.78 20.02 12.60
N ARG A 389 8.52 20.54 11.40
CA ARG A 389 9.29 21.65 10.82
C ARG A 389 9.13 22.95 11.62
N ARG A 390 7.95 23.20 12.20
CA ARG A 390 7.71 24.35 13.08
C ARG A 390 8.59 24.27 14.34
N GLN A 391 8.71 23.08 14.94
CA GLN A 391 9.56 22.87 16.11
C GLN A 391 11.06 22.97 15.75
N LYS A 392 11.51 22.32 14.68
CA LYS A 392 12.90 22.44 14.20
C LYS A 392 13.30 23.89 13.92
N ARG A 393 12.41 24.66 13.29
CA ARG A 393 12.62 26.10 13.04
C ARG A 393 12.69 26.92 14.33
N ALA A 394 11.84 26.61 15.32
CA ALA A 394 11.89 27.27 16.63
C ALA A 394 13.21 27.02 17.37
N ASN A 395 13.80 25.84 17.17
CA ASN A 395 15.09 25.46 17.75
C ASN A 395 16.31 25.85 16.90
N ALA A 396 16.12 26.51 15.75
CA ALA A 396 17.17 26.80 14.77
C ALA A 396 17.94 25.55 14.27
N GLU A 397 17.28 24.39 14.22
CA GLU A 397 17.84 23.14 13.76
C GLU A 397 17.63 22.95 12.25
N ALA A 398 18.70 22.65 11.52
CA ALA A 398 18.63 22.23 10.13
C ALA A 398 18.32 20.72 10.02
N THR A 399 17.67 20.32 8.93
CA THR A 399 17.34 18.92 8.65
C THR A 399 18.29 18.36 7.59
N ALA A 400 18.81 17.15 7.79
CA ALA A 400 19.74 16.49 6.87
C ALA A 400 19.11 16.10 5.52
N PHE A 401 17.79 15.92 5.48
CA PHE A 401 17.05 15.55 4.28
C PHE A 401 15.79 16.43 4.09
N PRO A 402 15.95 17.73 3.79
CA PRO A 402 14.83 18.67 3.77
C PRO A 402 13.82 18.32 2.68
N SER A 403 12.53 18.45 2.99
CA SER A 403 11.46 18.21 2.05
C SER A 403 11.42 19.31 0.98
N PHE A 404 11.24 18.88 -0.25
CA PHE A 404 11.16 19.77 -1.40
C PHE A 404 10.01 20.77 -1.23
N ALA A 405 10.30 22.06 -1.48
CA ALA A 405 9.34 23.16 -1.45
C ALA A 405 8.43 23.21 -0.19
N TYR A 406 8.97 22.89 0.99
CA TYR A 406 8.27 23.11 2.26
C TYR A 406 7.95 24.62 2.45
N PRO A 407 6.74 25.01 2.94
CA PRO A 407 5.60 24.17 3.33
C PRO A 407 4.60 23.88 2.21
N PHE A 408 4.79 24.45 1.01
CA PHE A 408 3.85 24.39 -0.12
C PHE A 408 3.41 22.97 -0.47
N THR A 409 4.35 22.02 -0.49
CA THR A 409 4.05 20.59 -0.76
C THR A 409 3.09 19.96 0.25
N ASN A 410 3.07 20.41 1.51
CA ASN A 410 2.14 19.90 2.53
C ASN A 410 0.72 20.36 2.24
N TYR A 411 0.53 21.64 1.91
CA TYR A 411 -0.79 22.19 1.61
C TYR A 411 -1.35 21.63 0.31
N ILE A 412 -0.52 21.44 -0.73
CA ILE A 412 -0.95 20.77 -1.96
C ILE A 412 -1.43 19.35 -1.66
N VAL A 413 -0.66 18.57 -0.89
CA VAL A 413 -1.06 17.20 -0.54
C VAL A 413 -2.39 17.19 0.23
N LEU A 414 -2.55 18.06 1.23
CA LEU A 414 -3.81 18.15 1.98
C LEU A 414 -5.00 18.54 1.10
N ALA A 415 -4.81 19.50 0.19
CA ALA A 415 -5.86 19.89 -0.76
C ALA A 415 -6.20 18.75 -1.73
N PHE A 416 -5.19 18.03 -2.24
CA PHE A 416 -5.38 16.87 -3.10
C PHE A 416 -6.14 15.75 -2.37
N LEU A 417 -5.77 15.44 -1.13
CA LEU A 417 -6.46 14.45 -0.30
C LEU A 417 -7.91 14.83 -0.01
N ALA A 418 -8.19 16.10 0.26
CA ALA A 418 -9.57 16.59 0.38
C ALA A 418 -10.35 16.40 -0.94
N GLY A 419 -9.70 16.65 -2.08
CA GLY A 419 -10.23 16.34 -3.40
C GLY A 419 -10.55 14.86 -3.60
N ILE A 420 -9.69 13.95 -3.12
CA ILE A 420 -9.94 12.50 -3.16
C ILE A 420 -11.19 12.14 -2.34
N VAL A 421 -11.35 12.69 -1.14
CA VAL A 421 -12.55 12.46 -0.32
C VAL A 421 -13.81 12.93 -1.05
N TRP A 422 -13.75 14.08 -1.71
CA TRP A 422 -14.86 14.58 -2.53
C TRP A 422 -15.15 13.64 -3.71
N VAL A 423 -14.14 13.18 -4.45
CA VAL A 423 -14.33 12.20 -5.53
C VAL A 423 -14.96 10.90 -5.02
N MET A 424 -14.49 10.39 -3.88
CA MET A 424 -15.06 9.19 -3.26
C MET A 424 -16.52 9.39 -2.84
N TYR A 425 -16.89 10.61 -2.45
CA TYR A 425 -18.27 10.95 -2.13
C TYR A 425 -19.16 10.96 -3.38
N GLU A 426 -18.66 11.47 -4.50
CA GLU A 426 -19.40 11.48 -5.77
C GLU A 426 -19.64 10.06 -6.30
N ILE A 427 -18.67 9.14 -6.15
CA ILE A 427 -18.79 7.75 -6.61
C ILE A 427 -19.72 6.94 -5.68
N PRO A 428 -20.89 6.46 -6.15
CA PRO A 428 -21.88 5.79 -5.30
C PRO A 428 -21.33 4.59 -4.53
N ASP A 429 -20.48 3.77 -5.17
CA ASP A 429 -19.88 2.58 -4.57
C ASP A 429 -18.85 2.90 -3.47
N LEU A 430 -18.25 4.11 -3.49
CA LEU A 430 -17.24 4.54 -2.52
C LEU A 430 -17.81 5.45 -1.43
N ARG A 431 -19.01 6.00 -1.62
CA ARG A 431 -19.65 6.97 -0.72
C ARG A 431 -19.80 6.44 0.71
N LEU A 432 -20.09 5.14 0.87
CA LEU A 432 -20.15 4.49 2.18
C LEU A 432 -18.81 4.62 2.93
N SER A 433 -17.69 4.48 2.23
CA SER A 433 -16.35 4.60 2.82
C SER A 433 -16.10 6.01 3.35
N VAL A 434 -16.60 7.04 2.67
CA VAL A 434 -16.50 8.44 3.13
C VAL A 434 -17.30 8.67 4.41
N PHE A 435 -18.54 8.17 4.49
CA PHE A 435 -19.36 8.29 5.70
C PHE A 435 -18.75 7.56 6.90
N LEU A 436 -17.97 6.52 6.65
CA LEU A 436 -17.29 5.76 7.70
C LEU A 436 -16.02 6.44 8.21
N ILE A 437 -15.45 7.44 7.52
CA ILE A 437 -14.30 8.21 8.01
C ILE A 437 -14.58 8.86 9.39
N PRO A 438 -15.61 9.72 9.56
CA PRO A 438 -15.89 10.34 10.85
C PRO A 438 -16.29 9.32 11.90
N VAL A 439 -17.00 8.24 11.52
CA VAL A 439 -17.35 7.15 12.44
C VAL A 439 -16.09 6.46 12.96
N TRP A 440 -15.14 6.15 12.08
CA TRP A 440 -13.88 5.52 12.45
C TRP A 440 -13.04 6.42 13.37
N LEU A 441 -12.93 7.72 13.05
CA LEU A 441 -12.25 8.68 13.91
C LEU A 441 -12.93 8.82 15.28
N ALA A 442 -14.27 8.77 15.33
CA ALA A 442 -15.02 8.78 16.58
C ALA A 442 -14.78 7.50 17.41
N VAL A 443 -14.75 6.32 16.77
CA VAL A 443 -14.40 5.05 17.42
C VAL A 443 -13.00 5.11 18.03
N LEU A 444 -12.02 5.62 17.30
CA LEU A 444 -10.66 5.81 17.81
C LEU A 444 -10.61 6.84 18.95
N GLY A 445 -11.37 7.93 18.85
CA GLY A 445 -11.49 8.94 19.91
C GLY A 445 -12.09 8.38 21.20
N ILE A 446 -13.17 7.59 21.09
CA ILE A 446 -13.78 6.87 22.22
C ILE A 446 -12.80 5.85 22.80
N GLY A 447 -12.10 5.09 21.95
CA GLY A 447 -11.07 4.13 22.38
C GLY A 447 -9.96 4.80 23.20
N TYR A 448 -9.47 5.96 22.75
CA TYR A 448 -8.49 6.74 23.48
C TYR A 448 -9.04 7.27 24.83
N TYR A 449 -10.30 7.72 24.85
CA TYR A 449 -10.96 8.20 26.06
C TYR A 449 -11.08 7.10 27.12
N LEU A 450 -11.55 5.91 26.73
CA LEU A 450 -11.67 4.75 27.61
C LEU A 450 -10.32 4.29 28.15
N LYS A 451 -9.29 4.27 27.29
CA LYS A 451 -7.91 4.01 27.69
C LYS A 451 -7.43 4.97 28.79
N ARG A 452 -7.75 6.26 28.67
CA ARG A 452 -7.32 7.28 29.64
C ARG A 452 -8.03 7.15 30.98
N ARG A 453 -9.26 6.61 31.01
CA ARG A 453 -10.01 6.31 32.25
C ARG A 453 -9.57 5.00 32.94
N GLY A 454 -9.01 4.05 32.18
CA GLY A 454 -8.52 2.77 32.71
C GLY A 454 -7.05 2.79 33.19
N ARG A 455 -6.39 3.94 33.11
CA ARG A 455 -5.12 4.24 33.79
C ARG A 455 -5.44 5.08 35.02
#